data_AF-A0A401QFA6-F1
#
_entry.id   AF-A0A401QFA6-F1
#
_cell.length_a   1.000
_cell.length_b   1.000
_cell.length_c   1.000
_cell.angle_alpha   90.00
_cell.angle_beta   90.00
_cell.angle_gamma   90.00
#
_symmetry.space_group_name_H-M   'P 1'
#
loop_
_entity.id
_entity.type
_entity.pdbx_description
1 polymer ?
#
loop_
_entity_poly.entity_id
_entity_poly.type
_entity_poly.pdbx_seq_one_letter_code
_entity_poly.pdbx_strand_id
1 'polypeptide(L)'
;MYQTVKYIFERYNGEYDWFYIIQDDSYTESDRIKGLVNHLSINTDLYMGRPEEFIGGETEGRYCHGGFGYLLSRSLLIKLQPHLENCRNDILSARPDEWLGRCIIDYVSVNCVSNYE
;
A
#
# COMPACT_ATOMS: atom_id res chain seq x y z
N MET A 1 -4.86 -8.74 5.61
CA MET A 1 -4.42 -7.36 5.32
C MET A 1 -5.36 -6.30 5.89
N TYR A 2 -6.68 -6.39 5.71
CA TYR A 2 -7.66 -5.42 6.29
C TYR A 2 -7.36 -5.01 7.75
N GLN A 3 -7.23 -5.97 8.67
CA GLN A 3 -6.97 -5.67 10.08
C GLN A 3 -5.63 -4.95 10.29
N THR A 4 -4.60 -5.32 9.53
CA THR A 4 -3.28 -4.68 9.57
C THR A 4 -3.36 -3.21 9.18
N VAL A 5 -4.00 -2.90 8.05
CA VAL A 5 -4.12 -1.53 7.55
C VAL A 5 -4.99 -0.69 8.48
N LYS A 6 -6.09 -1.25 8.99
CA LYS A 6 -6.95 -0.61 9.99
C LYS A 6 -6.17 -0.28 11.27
N TYR A 7 -5.40 -1.23 11.80
CA TYR A 7 -4.59 -1.03 13.01
C TYR A 7 -3.53 0.04 12.80
N ILE A 8 -2.81 0.01 11.68
CA ILE A 8 -1.80 1.02 11.33
C ILE A 8 -2.45 2.40 11.31
N PHE A 9 -3.58 2.55 10.64
CA PHE A 9 -4.28 3.82 10.58
C PHE A 9 -4.72 4.32 11.97
N GLU A 10 -5.41 3.47 12.74
CA GLU A 10 -5.98 3.85 14.04
C GLU A 10 -4.91 4.24 15.07
N ARG A 11 -3.71 3.65 14.99
CA ARG A 11 -2.63 3.88 15.97
C ARG A 11 -1.58 4.87 15.52
N TYR A 12 -1.28 4.91 14.23
CA TYR A 12 -0.06 5.54 13.75
C TYR A 12 -0.29 6.61 12.68
N ASN A 13 -1.53 6.81 12.21
CA ASN A 13 -1.83 7.88 11.26
C ASN A 13 -1.47 9.27 11.79
N GLY A 14 -1.43 9.50 13.10
CA GLY A 14 -1.02 10.80 13.67
C GLY A 14 0.49 10.98 13.80
N GLU A 15 1.26 9.90 13.70
CA GLU A 15 2.66 9.84 14.15
C GLU A 15 3.66 9.69 13.00
N TYR A 16 3.30 8.98 11.92
CA TYR A 16 4.21 8.66 10.82
C TYR A 16 3.65 9.10 9.47
N ASP A 17 4.55 9.58 8.61
CA ASP A 17 4.21 10.02 7.25
C ASP A 17 4.30 8.87 6.22
N TRP A 18 5.07 7.83 6.55
CA TRP A 18 5.39 6.70 5.69
C TRP A 18 5.23 5.38 6.43
N PHE A 19 4.65 4.41 5.73
CA PHE A 19 4.46 3.05 6.25
C PHE A 19 5.10 2.07 5.29
N TYR A 20 6.11 1.35 5.75
CA TYR A 20 6.72 0.25 5.00
C TYR A 20 6.16 -1.07 5.49
N ILE A 21 5.56 -1.84 4.57
CA ILE A 21 4.95 -3.14 4.85
C ILE A 21 5.70 -4.19 4.06
N ILE A 22 6.08 -5.29 4.71
CA ILE A 22 6.85 -6.39 4.11
C ILE A 22 6.45 -7.73 4.74
N GLN A 23 6.72 -8.83 4.03
CA GLN A 23 6.63 -10.20 4.56
C GLN A 23 7.82 -10.53 5.47
N ASP A 24 7.62 -11.48 6.37
CA ASP A 24 8.58 -11.88 7.43
C ASP A 24 9.72 -12.78 6.93
N ASP A 25 9.68 -13.18 5.66
CA ASP A 25 10.69 -13.97 4.96
C ASP A 25 11.65 -13.12 4.11
N SER A 26 11.61 -11.79 4.29
CA SER A 26 12.31 -10.84 3.44
C SER A 26 13.39 -10.05 4.20
N TYR A 27 14.51 -9.77 3.54
CA TYR A 27 15.57 -8.90 4.07
C TYR A 27 15.30 -7.43 3.73
N THR A 28 15.53 -6.54 4.69
CA THR A 28 15.35 -5.10 4.51
C THR A 28 16.57 -4.33 4.99
N GLU A 29 17.11 -3.46 4.14
CA GLU A 29 18.12 -2.47 4.50
C GLU A 29 17.43 -1.14 4.87
N SER A 30 17.20 -0.92 6.16
CA SER A 30 16.38 0.19 6.66
C SER A 30 16.91 1.58 6.30
N ASP A 31 18.23 1.77 6.26
CA ASP A 31 18.84 3.06 5.95
C ASP A 31 18.57 3.49 4.50
N ARG A 32 18.42 2.54 3.57
CA ARG A 32 18.03 2.84 2.18
C ARG A 32 16.57 3.25 2.07
N ILE A 33 15.68 2.64 2.85
CA ILE A 33 14.28 3.08 2.91
C ILE A 33 14.21 4.49 3.47
N LYS A 34 14.93 4.76 4.56
CA LYS A 34 15.01 6.10 5.15
C LYS A 34 15.55 7.13 4.14
N GLY A 35 16.62 6.78 3.43
CA GLY A 35 17.18 7.62 2.37
C GLY A 35 16.16 7.90 1.27
N LEU A 36 15.42 6.89 0.82
CA LEU A 36 14.36 7.04 -0.19
C LEU A 36 13.26 7.99 0.27
N VAL A 37 12.64 7.76 1.44
CA VAL A 37 11.48 8.55 1.88
C VAL A 37 11.82 10.01 2.22
N ASN A 38 13.09 10.31 2.56
CA ASN A 38 13.55 11.68 2.83
C ASN A 38 13.49 12.59 1.59
N HIS A 39 13.43 12.02 0.38
CA HIS A 39 13.35 12.77 -0.87
C HIS A 39 11.92 12.87 -1.42
N LEU A 40 10.96 12.23 -0.78
CA LEU A 40 9.57 12.17 -1.24
C LEU A 40 8.70 13.22 -0.53
N SER A 41 7.75 13.79 -1.27
CA SER A 41 6.77 14.72 -0.69
C SER A 41 5.73 13.96 0.13
N ILE A 42 5.53 14.40 1.37
CA ILE A 42 4.47 13.92 2.28
C ILE A 42 3.06 14.06 1.71
N ASN A 43 2.83 15.06 0.85
CA ASN A 43 1.49 15.36 0.32
C ASN A 43 1.09 14.50 -0.89
N THR A 44 1.98 13.64 -1.37
CA THR A 44 1.72 12.76 -2.51
C THR A 44 1.02 11.48 -2.04
N ASP A 45 -0.06 11.07 -2.71
CA ASP A 45 -0.61 9.72 -2.54
C ASP A 45 0.32 8.72 -3.25
N LEU A 46 1.14 8.01 -2.48
CA LEU A 46 2.14 7.12 -3.03
C LEU A 46 1.93 5.69 -2.54
N TYR A 47 1.87 4.80 -3.52
CA TYR A 47 1.91 3.36 -3.34
C TYR A 47 3.09 2.83 -4.18
N MET A 48 4.18 2.47 -3.52
CA MET A 48 5.45 2.16 -4.20
C MET A 48 6.00 0.80 -3.77
N GLY A 49 6.47 0.01 -4.73
CA GLY A 49 7.05 -1.31 -4.47
C GLY A 49 7.36 -2.01 -5.78
N ARG A 50 7.27 -3.35 -5.80
CA ARG A 50 7.36 -4.13 -7.05
C ARG A 50 5.96 -4.25 -7.68
N PRO A 51 5.67 -3.61 -8.83
CA PRO A 51 4.37 -3.72 -9.48
C PRO A 51 4.15 -5.11 -10.07
N GLU A 52 2.98 -5.68 -9.86
CA GLU A 52 2.51 -6.95 -10.43
C GLU A 52 1.08 -6.81 -10.97
N GLU A 53 0.74 -7.63 -11.96
CA GLU A 53 -0.58 -7.66 -12.60
C GLU A 53 -1.59 -8.43 -11.73
N PHE A 54 -2.83 -7.95 -11.69
CA PHE A 54 -3.92 -8.63 -10.99
C PHE A 54 -4.26 -9.98 -11.59
N ILE A 55 -4.61 -10.95 -10.74
CA ILE A 55 -5.05 -12.27 -11.20
C ILE A 55 -6.57 -12.27 -11.25
N GLY A 56 -7.12 -12.15 -12.47
CA GLY A 56 -8.57 -12.10 -12.68
C GLY A 56 -9.24 -10.81 -12.19
N GLY A 57 -10.56 -10.74 -12.30
CA GLY A 57 -11.34 -9.54 -11.95
C GLY A 57 -11.27 -8.43 -13.02
N GLU A 58 -12.00 -7.34 -12.78
CA GLU A 58 -12.14 -6.21 -13.72
C GLU A 58 -11.22 -5.03 -13.39
N THR A 59 -10.54 -5.04 -12.23
CA THR A 59 -9.62 -3.97 -11.82
C THR A 59 -8.45 -3.86 -12.80
N GLU A 60 -8.38 -2.75 -13.53
CA GLU A 60 -7.23 -2.39 -14.36
C GLU A 60 -6.15 -1.71 -13.51
N GLY A 61 -4.90 -2.12 -13.67
CA GLY A 61 -3.76 -1.51 -13.00
C GLY A 61 -2.80 -2.52 -12.39
N ARG A 62 -1.92 -2.05 -11.49
CA ARG A 62 -0.91 -2.90 -10.83
C ARG A 62 -0.90 -2.72 -9.33
N TYR A 63 -0.76 -3.82 -8.60
CA TYR A 63 -0.54 -3.81 -7.15
C TYR A 63 0.93 -4.00 -6.81
N CYS A 64 1.33 -3.64 -5.59
CA CYS A 64 2.68 -3.90 -5.10
C CYS A 64 2.74 -5.27 -4.41
N HIS A 65 3.63 -6.12 -4.89
CA HIS A 65 3.85 -7.45 -4.34
C HIS A 65 4.52 -7.42 -2.96
N GLY A 66 3.90 -8.07 -1.96
CA GLY A 66 4.31 -7.99 -0.56
C GLY A 66 5.66 -8.60 -0.24
N GLY A 67 6.12 -9.60 -0.99
CA GLY A 67 7.43 -10.22 -0.80
C GLY A 67 8.63 -9.32 -1.15
N PHE A 68 8.42 -8.18 -1.81
CA PHE A 68 9.47 -7.17 -2.03
C PHE A 68 9.37 -6.00 -1.05
N GLY A 69 8.30 -5.99 -0.24
CA GLY A 69 7.87 -4.85 0.55
C GLY A 69 7.37 -3.68 -0.30
N TYR A 70 6.58 -2.82 0.33
CA TYR A 70 6.05 -1.62 -0.32
C TYR A 70 5.81 -0.50 0.68
N LEU A 71 5.91 0.72 0.16
CA LEU A 71 5.64 1.97 0.85
C LEU A 71 4.22 2.44 0.59
N LEU A 72 3.58 2.91 1.64
CA LEU A 72 2.32 3.65 1.61
C LEU A 72 2.57 5.03 2.23
N SER A 73 2.14 6.08 1.54
CA SER A 73 2.09 7.40 2.16
C SER A 73 0.90 7.50 3.12
N ARG A 74 1.06 8.33 4.15
CA ARG A 74 -0.02 8.65 5.09
C ARG A 74 -1.24 9.26 4.37
N SER A 75 -1.02 10.15 3.41
CA SER A 75 -2.09 10.77 2.61
C SER A 75 -2.95 9.72 1.89
N LEU A 76 -2.31 8.69 1.32
CA LEU A 76 -3.00 7.56 0.70
C LEU A 76 -3.85 6.80 1.73
N LEU A 77 -3.29 6.49 2.91
CA LEU A 77 -4.02 5.79 3.97
C LEU A 77 -5.23 6.57 4.47
N ILE A 78 -5.13 7.90 4.59
CA ILE A 78 -6.26 8.77 4.95
C ILE A 78 -7.38 8.66 3.92
N LYS A 79 -7.05 8.64 2.63
CA LYS A 79 -8.05 8.51 1.55
C LYS A 79 -8.65 7.11 1.49
N LEU A 80 -7.87 6.08 1.80
CA LEU A 80 -8.32 4.70 1.77
C LEU A 80 -9.25 4.35 2.95
N GLN A 81 -9.01 4.93 4.13
CA GLN A 81 -9.67 4.53 5.38
C GLN A 81 -11.20 4.46 5.30
N PRO A 82 -11.92 5.45 4.71
CA PRO A 82 -13.38 5.41 4.62
C PRO A 82 -13.93 4.22 3.83
N HIS A 83 -13.10 3.59 2.99
CA HIS A 83 -13.49 2.51 2.07
C HIS A 83 -13.09 1.12 2.55
N LEU A 84 -12.30 1.00 3.64
CA LEU A 84 -11.76 -0.28 4.11
C LEU A 84 -12.84 -1.33 4.43
N GLU A 85 -14.00 -0.91 4.96
CA GLU A 85 -15.12 -1.83 5.22
C GLU A 85 -15.72 -2.40 3.93
N ASN A 86 -15.86 -1.58 2.88
CA ASN A 86 -16.36 -2.03 1.59
C ASN A 86 -15.37 -3.01 0.96
N CYS A 87 -14.08 -2.65 0.96
CA CYS A 87 -13.02 -3.54 0.49
C CYS A 87 -13.00 -4.90 1.20
N ARG A 88 -13.30 -4.94 2.51
CA ARG A 88 -13.36 -6.20 3.27
C ARG A 88 -14.47 -7.12 2.77
N ASN A 89 -15.61 -6.56 2.38
CA ASN A 89 -16.79 -7.34 2.03
C ASN A 89 -16.84 -7.67 0.53
N ASP A 90 -16.33 -6.77 -0.31
CA ASP A 90 -16.55 -6.81 -1.77
C ASP A 90 -15.37 -7.43 -2.54
N ILE A 91 -14.15 -7.36 -2.00
CA ILE A 91 -12.95 -7.84 -2.69
C ILE A 91 -12.56 -9.22 -2.19
N LEU A 92 -12.68 -10.21 -3.08
CA LEU A 92 -12.20 -11.58 -2.86
C LEU A 92 -10.85 -11.76 -3.56
N SER A 93 -9.76 -11.77 -2.78
CA SER A 93 -8.43 -12.18 -3.26
C SER A 93 -7.78 -13.12 -2.25
N ALA A 94 -7.10 -14.14 -2.79
CA ALA A 94 -6.32 -15.09 -1.99
C ALA A 94 -5.02 -14.48 -1.45
N ARG A 95 -4.50 -13.41 -2.09
CA ARG A 95 -3.24 -12.78 -1.69
C ARG A 95 -3.51 -11.46 -0.95
N PRO A 96 -3.00 -11.30 0.29
CA PRO A 96 -3.32 -10.12 1.11
C PRO A 96 -2.87 -8.77 0.50
N ASP A 97 -1.77 -8.78 -0.25
CA ASP A 97 -1.21 -7.65 -0.99
C ASP A 97 -2.03 -7.30 -2.23
N GLU A 98 -2.48 -8.30 -2.98
CA GLU A 98 -3.40 -8.09 -4.11
C GLU A 98 -4.75 -7.51 -3.63
N TRP A 99 -5.30 -8.01 -2.51
CA TRP A 99 -6.51 -7.43 -1.90
C TRP A 99 -6.35 -5.93 -1.61
N LEU A 100 -5.20 -5.53 -1.05
CA LEU A 100 -4.94 -4.12 -0.74
C LEU A 100 -4.77 -3.30 -2.02
N GLY A 101 -4.06 -3.84 -3.02
CA GLY A 101 -3.90 -3.18 -4.31
C GLY A 101 -5.22 -2.89 -5.01
N ARG A 102 -6.14 -3.87 -5.04
CA ARG A 102 -7.50 -3.66 -5.59
C ARG A 102 -8.24 -2.57 -4.83
N CYS A 103 -8.24 -2.64 -3.50
CA CYS A 103 -8.88 -1.63 -2.66
C CYS A 103 -8.35 -0.21 -2.93
N ILE A 104 -7.02 -0.06 -3.06
CA ILE A 104 -6.40 1.23 -3.36
C ILE A 104 -6.81 1.74 -4.75
N ILE A 105 -6.80 0.90 -5.76
CA ILE A 105 -7.12 1.31 -7.13
C ILE A 105 -8.60 1.63 -7.28
N ASP A 106 -9.47 0.73 -6.81
CA ASP A 106 -10.92 0.86 -6.97
C ASP A 106 -11.47 2.13 -6.29
N TYR A 107 -10.90 2.53 -5.14
CA TYR A 107 -11.41 3.67 -4.36
C TYR A 107 -10.56 4.93 -4.38
N VAL A 108 -9.25 4.82 -4.64
CA VAL A 108 -8.31 5.96 -4.60
C VAL A 108 -7.60 6.16 -5.93
N SER A 109 -7.74 5.23 -6.88
CA SER A 109 -7.18 5.33 -8.25
C SER A 109 -5.66 5.55 -8.29
N VAL A 110 -4.95 4.99 -7.31
CA VAL A 110 -3.48 5.02 -7.23
C VAL A 110 -2.94 3.65 -7.61
N ASN A 111 -2.04 3.62 -8.60
CA ASN A 111 -1.36 2.39 -9.03
C ASN A 111 -0.07 2.17 -8.25
N CYS A 112 0.33 0.91 -8.10
CA CYS A 112 1.68 0.60 -7.63
C CYS A 112 2.72 1.07 -8.66
N VAL A 113 3.73 1.80 -8.18
CA VAL A 113 4.87 2.25 -8.99
C VAL A 113 6.20 1.69 -8.49
N SER A 114 7.12 1.40 -9.41
CA SER A 114 8.48 0.93 -9.10
C SER A 114 9.48 2.05 -8.81
N ASN A 115 9.14 3.27 -9.22
CA ASN A 115 9.96 4.46 -9.13
C ASN A 115 9.06 5.68 -8.99
N TYR A 116 9.60 6.72 -8.38
CA TYR A 116 8.98 8.03 -8.26
C TYR A 116 10.01 9.06 -8.71
N GLU A 117 9.58 10.02 -9.53
CA GLU A 117 10.43 11.07 -10.11
C GLU A 117 11.01 12.01 -9.04
#